data_AF-A0A9D6YR85-F1
#
_entry.id   AF-A0A9D6YR85-F1
#
_cell.length_a   1.000
_cell.length_b   1.000
_cell.length_c   1.000
_cell.angle_alpha   90.00
_cell.angle_beta   90.00
_cell.angle_gamma   90.00
#
_symmetry.space_group_name_H-M   'P 1'
#
loop_
_entity.id
_entity.type
_entity.pdbx_description
1 polymer ?
#
loop_
_entity_poly.entity_id
_entity_poly.type
_entity_poly.pdbx_seq_one_letter_code
_entity_poly.pdbx_strand_id
1 'polypeptide(L)'
;GRHSPVEVDALGVRDIEALATLIGDKPYLFGDAPCGADATVFAFVASVLSPMSESAVRSAALANANLVAYRDRMMQAYFPENAAA
;
A
#
# COMPACT_ATOMS: atom_id res chain seq x y z
N GLY A 1 4.51 9.42 -20.90
CA GLY A 1 5.54 10.05 -20.05
C GLY A 1 6.92 9.69 -20.55
N ARG A 2 8.00 10.05 -19.84
CA ARG A 2 9.39 9.74 -20.23
C ARG A 2 9.80 8.27 -20.01
N HIS A 3 8.99 7.51 -19.28
CA HIS A 3 9.23 6.09 -18.99
C HIS A 3 8.32 5.21 -19.86
N SER A 4 8.87 4.07 -20.27
CA SER A 4 8.11 2.97 -20.86
C SER A 4 7.20 2.30 -19.82
N PRO A 5 6.17 1.55 -20.25
CA PRO A 5 5.31 0.81 -19.32
C PRO A 5 6.07 -0.14 -18.39
N VAL A 6 7.10 -0.82 -18.91
CA VAL A 6 7.93 -1.75 -18.12
C VAL A 6 8.75 -1.00 -17.07
N GLU A 7 9.29 0.17 -17.39
CA GLU A 7 10.00 1.00 -16.41
C GLU A 7 9.05 1.56 -15.34
N VAL A 8 7.81 1.90 -15.72
CA VAL A 8 6.79 2.34 -14.75
C VAL A 8 6.49 1.22 -13.76
N ASP A 9 6.28 -0.01 -14.23
CA ASP A 9 6.05 -1.16 -13.36
C ASP A 9 7.24 -1.43 -12.44
N ALA A 10 8.47 -1.41 -12.99
CA ALA A 10 9.68 -1.63 -12.20
C ALA A 10 9.88 -0.57 -11.11
N LEU A 11 9.57 0.70 -11.40
CA LEU A 11 9.60 1.78 -10.40
C LEU A 11 8.53 1.56 -9.33
N GLY A 12 7.30 1.23 -9.72
CA GLY A 12 6.21 0.99 -8.77
C GLY A 12 6.49 -0.20 -7.85
N VAL A 13 7.05 -1.30 -8.37
CA VAL A 13 7.46 -2.46 -7.54
C VAL A 13 8.49 -2.04 -6.50
N ARG A 14 9.52 -1.27 -6.90
CA ARG A 14 10.54 -0.78 -5.98
C ARG A 14 9.95 0.14 -4.91
N ASP A 15 8.99 0.99 -5.25
CA ASP A 15 8.33 1.88 -4.29
C ASP A 15 7.51 1.07 -3.27
N ILE A 16 6.82 0.01 -3.70
CA ILE A 16 6.09 -0.91 -2.82
C ILE A 16 7.04 -1.64 -1.85
N GLU A 17 8.15 -2.17 -2.35
CA GLU A 17 9.16 -2.85 -1.51
C GLU A 17 9.79 -1.87 -0.49
N ALA A 18 10.04 -0.63 -0.90
CA ALA A 18 10.54 0.41 -0.02
C ALA A 18 9.51 0.78 1.07
N LEU A 19 8.22 0.91 0.71
CA LEU A 19 7.15 1.16 1.68
C LEU A 19 6.99 -0.02 2.66
N ALA A 20 7.03 -1.26 2.17
CA ALA A 20 6.97 -2.45 3.01
C ALA A 20 8.13 -2.47 4.02
N THR A 21 9.34 -2.13 3.57
CA THR A 21 10.52 -2.02 4.43
C THR A 21 10.38 -0.88 5.46
N LEU A 22 9.91 0.29 5.02
CA LEU A 22 9.77 1.47 5.87
C LEU A 22 8.71 1.27 6.97
N ILE A 23 7.58 0.64 6.64
CA ILE A 23 6.55 0.28 7.61
C ILE A 23 7.06 -0.84 8.53
N GLY A 24 7.68 -1.88 7.96
CA GLY A 24 8.20 -3.02 8.73
C GLY A 24 7.10 -3.64 9.58
N ASP A 25 7.35 -3.72 10.90
CA ASP A 25 6.41 -4.25 11.89
C ASP A 25 5.58 -3.16 12.59
N LYS A 26 5.73 -1.89 12.21
CA LYS A 26 4.99 -0.79 12.84
C LYS A 26 3.52 -0.81 12.42
N PRO A 27 2.60 -0.37 13.28
CA PRO A 27 1.18 -0.29 12.91
C PRO A 27 0.90 0.84 11.90
N TYR A 28 1.71 1.91 11.92
CA TYR A 28 1.64 3.08 11.04
C TYR A 28 3.03 3.46 10.49
N LEU A 29 3.08 4.32 9.48
CA LEU A 29 4.28 4.68 8.72
C LEU A 29 5.44 5.14 9.62
N PHE A 30 5.14 5.96 10.62
CA PHE A 30 6.14 6.57 11.52
C PHE A 30 6.04 6.11 12.98
N GLY A 31 5.29 5.04 13.30
CA GLY A 31 5.26 4.46 14.64
C GLY A 31 3.87 3.99 15.06
N ASP A 32 3.52 4.24 16.33
CA ASP A 32 2.36 3.65 17.00
C ASP A 32 1.05 4.43 16.78
N ALA A 33 1.11 5.65 16.27
CA ALA A 33 -0.05 6.49 16.00
C ALA A 33 -0.07 6.92 14.53
N PRO A 34 -1.27 7.02 13.90
CA PRO A 34 -1.38 7.50 12.54
C PRO A 34 -1.06 9.00 12.46
N CYS A 35 -0.53 9.41 11.32
CA CYS A 35 -0.31 10.81 10.98
C CYS A 35 -0.87 11.12 9.58
N GLY A 36 -0.81 12.39 9.16
CA GLY A 36 -1.32 12.79 7.85
C GLY A 36 -0.68 12.04 6.67
N ALA A 37 0.58 11.61 6.79
CA ALA A 37 1.25 10.84 5.74
C ALA A 37 0.64 9.44 5.56
N ASP A 38 0.11 8.84 6.64
CA ASP A 38 -0.55 7.54 6.57
C ASP A 38 -1.78 7.59 5.66
N ALA A 39 -2.52 8.70 5.64
CA ALA A 39 -3.67 8.86 4.76
C ALA A 39 -3.27 8.77 3.28
N THR A 40 -2.16 9.40 2.89
CA THR A 40 -1.64 9.32 1.52
C THR A 40 -1.14 7.92 1.19
N VAL A 41 -0.29 7.34 2.03
CA VAL A 41 0.25 5.99 1.81
C VAL A 41 -0.89 4.98 1.73
N PHE A 42 -1.87 5.07 2.63
CA PHE A 42 -3.07 4.25 2.60
C PHE A 42 -3.82 4.35 1.28
N ALA A 43 -4.11 5.56 0.78
CA ALA A 43 -4.86 5.74 -0.45
C ALA A 43 -4.19 5.04 -1.65
N PHE A 44 -2.86 5.16 -1.77
CA PHE A 44 -2.10 4.48 -2.83
C PHE A 44 -2.07 2.97 -2.62
N VAL A 45 -1.76 2.49 -1.42
CA VAL A 45 -1.70 1.04 -1.13
C VAL A 45 -3.06 0.37 -1.32
N ALA A 46 -4.15 1.00 -0.86
CA ALA A 46 -5.51 0.50 -1.07
C ALA A 46 -5.88 0.45 -2.56
N SER A 47 -5.49 1.47 -3.32
CA SER A 47 -5.72 1.52 -4.76
C SER A 47 -4.94 0.45 -5.51
N VAL A 48 -3.67 0.21 -5.15
CA VAL A 48 -2.82 -0.85 -5.72
C VAL A 48 -3.37 -2.24 -5.39
N LEU A 49 -3.80 -2.46 -4.15
CA LEU A 49 -4.32 -3.76 -3.70
C LEU A 49 -5.73 -4.08 -4.24
N SER A 50 -6.46 -3.08 -4.73
CA SER A 50 -7.77 -3.26 -5.35
C SER A 50 -7.74 -4.34 -6.44
N PRO A 51 -8.75 -5.23 -6.51
CA PRO A 51 -8.85 -6.23 -7.57
C PRO A 51 -8.85 -5.63 -8.99
N MET A 52 -9.27 -4.37 -9.14
CA MET A 52 -9.31 -3.69 -10.45
C MET A 52 -7.92 -3.25 -10.95
N SER A 53 -6.87 -3.37 -10.14
CA SER A 53 -5.52 -2.84 -10.40
C SER A 53 -4.53 -3.93 -10.81
N GLU A 54 -4.89 -4.79 -11.77
CA GLU A 54 -4.00 -5.87 -12.25
C GLU A 54 -2.68 -5.31 -12.80
N SER A 55 -1.58 -5.59 -12.10
CA SER A 55 -0.24 -5.10 -12.43
C SER A 55 0.86 -5.89 -11.69
N ALA A 56 2.11 -5.74 -12.13
CA ALA A 56 3.27 -6.23 -11.38
C ALA A 56 3.36 -5.59 -9.98
N VAL A 57 3.00 -4.31 -9.88
CA VAL A 57 2.98 -3.54 -8.63
C VAL A 57 1.99 -4.14 -7.63
N ARG A 58 0.78 -4.51 -8.07
CA ARG A 58 -0.21 -5.20 -7.23
C ARG A 58 0.30 -6.55 -6.75
N SER A 59 0.96 -7.32 -7.62
CA SER A 59 1.53 -8.62 -7.25
C SER A 59 2.61 -8.46 -6.17
N ALA A 60 3.49 -7.47 -6.29
CA ALA A 60 4.48 -7.15 -5.27
C ALA A 60 3.83 -6.70 -3.95
N ALA A 61 2.77 -5.88 -4.00
CA ALA A 61 2.07 -5.44 -2.80
C ALA A 61 1.40 -6.59 -2.06
N LEU A 62 0.76 -7.53 -2.78
CA LEU A 62 0.14 -8.72 -2.19
C LEU A 62 1.17 -9.69 -1.57
N ALA A 63 2.39 -9.74 -2.10
CA ALA A 63 3.47 -10.55 -1.53
C ALA A 63 3.99 -10.02 -0.18
N ASN A 64 3.72 -8.75 0.14
CA ASN A 64 4.12 -8.11 1.39
C ASN A 64 2.95 -8.07 2.39
N ALA A 65 2.86 -9.10 3.25
CA ALA A 65 1.75 -9.26 4.20
C ALA A 65 1.58 -8.06 5.15
N ASN A 66 2.67 -7.37 5.49
CA ASN A 66 2.62 -6.17 6.34
C ASN A 66 1.92 -4.98 5.66
N LEU A 67 2.03 -4.83 4.33
CA LEU A 67 1.29 -3.80 3.58
C LEU A 67 -0.20 -4.09 3.51
N VAL A 68 -0.57 -5.36 3.33
CA VAL A 68 -1.97 -5.80 3.37
C VAL A 68 -2.56 -5.50 4.76
N ALA A 69 -1.87 -5.90 5.82
CA ALA A 69 -2.28 -5.64 7.20
C ALA A 69 -2.36 -4.14 7.52
N TYR A 70 -1.41 -3.34 7.02
CA TYR A 70 -1.44 -1.87 7.13
C TYR A 70 -2.68 -1.28 6.47
N ARG A 71 -3.00 -1.70 5.22
CA ARG A 71 -4.21 -1.27 4.51
C ARG A 71 -5.47 -1.64 5.28
N ASP A 72 -5.56 -2.89 5.74
CA ASP A 72 -6.74 -3.41 6.45
C ASP A 72 -6.98 -2.65 7.76
N ARG A 73 -5.92 -2.36 8.52
CA ARG A 73 -5.99 -1.53 9.73
C ARG A 73 -6.54 -0.14 9.45
N MET A 74 -6.05 0.51 8.38
CA MET A 74 -6.51 1.84 7.99
C MET A 74 -7.97 1.83 7.50
N MET A 75 -8.39 0.79 6.76
CA MET A 75 -9.79 0.58 6.38
C MET A 75 -10.68 0.44 7.62
N GLN A 76 -10.29 -0.41 8.58
CA GLN A 76 -11.09 -0.65 9.78
C GLN A 76 -11.22 0.60 10.65
N ALA A 77 -10.15 1.39 10.77
CA ALA A 77 -10.13 2.57 11.61
C ALA A 77 -10.93 3.75 11.04
N TYR A 78 -10.93 3.93 9.71
CA TYR A 78 -11.46 5.15 9.07
C TYR A 78 -12.60 4.92 8.05
N PHE A 79 -12.79 3.68 7.60
CA PHE A 79 -13.84 3.28 6.64
C PHE A 79 -14.49 1.95 7.06
N PRO A 80 -14.95 1.81 8.32
CA PRO A 80 -15.42 0.54 8.87
C PRO A 80 -16.58 -0.08 8.07
N GLU A 81 -17.43 0.73 7.46
CA GLU A 81 -18.51 0.30 6.57
C GLU A 81 -18.01 -0.36 5.27
N ASN A 82 -16.77 -0.10 4.87
CA ASN A 82 -16.14 -0.67 3.68
C ASN A 82 -15.12 -1.77 4.00
N ALA A 83 -14.80 -1.97 5.28
CA ALA A 83 -13.77 -2.93 5.72
C ALA A 83 -14.24 -4.40 5.70
N ALA A 84 -15.56 -4.66 5.56
CA ALA A 84 -16.17 -5.99 5.68
C ALA A 84 -16.58 -6.63 4.33
N ALA A 85 -15.95 -6.26 3.21
CA ALA A 85 -16.23 -6.81 1.88
C ALA A 85 -15.12 -7.75 1.39
#